data_AF-A0A9Q3M822-F1
#
_entry.id   AF-A0A9Q3M822-F1
#
_cell.length_a   1.000
_cell.length_b   1.000
_cell.length_c   1.000
_cell.angle_alpha   90.00
_cell.angle_beta   90.00
_cell.angle_gamma   90.00
#
_symmetry.space_group_name_H-M   'P 1'
#
loop_
_entity.id
_entity.type
_entity.pdbx_description
1 polymer ?
#
loop_
_entity_poly.entity_id
_entity_poly.type
_entity_poly.pdbx_seq_one_letter_code
_entity_poly.pdbx_strand_id
1 'polypeptide(L)' 'MTIKYDALTPKEADDLMTGLIGVIVCTELATARRMTPAEWAERDILEWSHSIASAIFDVVENRRKGAP' A
#
# COMPACT_ATOMS: atom_id res chain seq x y z
N MET A 1 12.57 16.07 -9.19
CA MET A 1 11.62 15.18 -8.48
C MET A 1 11.36 15.79 -7.12
N THR A 2 10.11 16.04 -6.77
CA THR A 2 9.70 16.45 -5.42
C THR A 2 9.64 15.21 -4.54
N ILE A 3 10.34 15.24 -3.40
CA ILE A 3 10.28 14.17 -2.40
C ILE A 3 8.92 14.29 -1.71
N LYS A 4 8.07 13.26 -1.77
CA LYS A 4 6.68 13.35 -1.25
C LYS A 4 6.61 13.66 0.26
N TYR A 5 7.67 13.34 0.99
CA TYR A 5 7.79 13.62 2.42
C TYR A 5 8.63 14.87 2.73
N ASP A 6 9.21 15.54 1.71
CA ASP A 6 10.01 16.75 1.96
C ASP A 6 9.16 17.86 2.54
N ALA A 7 9.77 18.61 3.45
CA ALA A 7 9.15 19.73 4.16
C ALA A 7 7.90 19.38 5.01
N LEU A 8 7.52 18.10 5.09
CA LEU A 8 6.47 17.66 6.01
C LEU A 8 7.00 17.60 7.44
N THR A 9 6.16 18.03 8.37
CA THR A 9 6.37 17.69 9.78
C THR A 9 6.28 16.17 9.98
N PRO A 10 6.85 15.62 11.07
CA PRO A 10 6.74 14.19 11.36
C PRO A 10 5.29 13.67 11.33
N LYS A 11 4.35 14.46 11.88
CA LYS A 11 2.93 14.11 11.88
C LYS A 11 2.34 14.04 10.48
N GLU A 12 2.57 15.05 9.64
CA GLU A 12 2.06 15.08 8.26
C GLU A 12 2.63 13.93 7.42
N ALA A 13 3.89 13.58 7.65
CA ALA A 13 4.53 12.46 6.97
C ALA A 13 3.96 11.10 7.43
N ASP A 14 3.59 10.96 8.70
CA ASP A 14 2.94 9.76 9.24
C ASP A 14 1.48 9.65 8.79
N ASP A 15 0.76 10.78 8.72
CA ASP A 15 -0.59 10.86 8.15
C ASP A 15 -0.57 10.48 6.65
N LEU A 16 0.40 10.97 5.89
CA LEU A 16 0.60 10.60 4.48
C LEU A 16 0.92 9.11 4.32
N MET A 17 1.84 8.56 5.13
CA MET A 17 2.16 7.13 5.13
C MET A 17 0.91 6.28 5.41
N THR A 18 0.15 6.64 6.44
CA THR A 18 -1.10 5.95 6.80
C THR A 18 -2.13 6.02 5.68
N GLY A 19 -2.26 7.19 5.03
CA GLY A 19 -3.14 7.37 3.88
C GLY A 19 -2.76 6.48 2.70
N LEU A 20 -1.47 6.37 2.37
CA LEU A 20 -0.97 5.52 1.27
C LEU A 20 -1.22 4.03 1.55
N ILE A 21 -0.97 3.57 2.77
CA ILE A 21 -1.32 2.20 3.19
C ILE A 21 -2.83 1.97 3.08
N GLY A 22 -3.63 2.94 3.52
CA GLY A 22 -5.08 2.89 3.38
C GLY A 22 -5.54 2.75 1.94
N VAL A 23 -4.91 3.47 0.99
CA VAL A 23 -5.21 3.35 -0.44
C VAL A 23 -4.89 1.95 -0.96
N ILE A 24 -3.74 1.38 -0.60
CA ILE A 24 -3.36 0.01 -0.99
C ILE A 24 -4.42 -0.98 -0.52
N VAL A 25 -4.73 -0.97 0.78
CA VAL A 25 -5.71 -1.90 1.37
C VAL A 25 -7.10 -1.73 0.75
N CYS A 26 -7.58 -0.49 0.59
CA CYS A 26 -8.89 -0.24 0.00
C CYS A 26 -8.97 -0.70 -1.46
N THR A 27 -7.90 -0.51 -2.24
CA THR A 27 -7.84 -0.96 -3.63
C THR A 27 -7.93 -2.47 -3.72
N GLU A 28 -7.19 -3.19 -2.89
CA GLU A 28 -7.19 -4.65 -2.88
C GLU A 28 -8.52 -5.22 -2.38
N LEU A 29 -9.12 -4.61 -1.35
CA LEU A 29 -10.48 -4.96 -0.92
C LEU A 29 -11.52 -4.70 -2.01
N ALA A 30 -11.41 -3.61 -2.76
CA ALA A 30 -12.31 -3.33 -3.87
C ALA A 30 -12.16 -4.36 -5.00
N THR A 31 -10.93 -4.79 -5.29
CA THR A 31 -10.66 -5.89 -6.22
C THR A 31 -11.28 -7.19 -5.71
N ALA A 32 -11.02 -7.57 -4.45
CA ALA A 32 -11.57 -8.76 -3.80
C ALA A 32 -13.10 -8.82 -3.90
N ARG A 33 -13.78 -7.70 -3.63
CA ARG A 33 -15.25 -7.60 -3.64
C ARG A 33 -15.88 -7.76 -5.01
N ARG A 34 -15.13 -7.52 -6.09
CA ARG A 34 -15.62 -7.66 -7.47
C ARG A 34 -15.35 -9.05 -8.04
N MET A 35 -14.60 -9.89 -7.33
CA MET A 35 -14.28 -11.23 -7.80
C MET A 35 -15.48 -12.16 -7.67
N THR A 36 -15.67 -12.98 -8.70
CA THR A 36 -16.52 -14.15 -8.63
C THR A 36 -15.86 -15.24 -7.78
N PRO A 37 -16.63 -16.23 -7.29
CA PRO A 37 -16.05 -17.36 -6.57
C PRO A 37 -14.98 -18.15 -7.35
N ALA A 38 -15.12 -18.24 -8.68
CA ALA A 38 -14.14 -18.93 -9.53
C ALA A 38 -12.82 -18.15 -9.60
N GLU A 39 -12.87 -16.83 -9.85
CA GLU A 39 -11.68 -15.97 -9.84
C GLU A 39 -10.99 -15.96 -8.47
N TRP A 40 -11.77 -16.04 -7.39
CA TRP A 40 -11.22 -16.16 -6.04
C TRP A 40 -10.48 -17.50 -5.84
N ALA A 41 -11.03 -18.60 -6.35
CA ALA A 41 -10.46 -19.94 -6.22
C ALA A 41 -9.20 -20.16 -7.06
N GLU A 42 -9.12 -19.52 -8.23
CA GLU A 42 -7.96 -19.60 -9.13
C GLU A 42 -6.80 -18.68 -8.71
N ARG A 43 -7.06 -17.73 -7.81
CA ARG A 43 -6.05 -16.78 -7.35
C ARG A 43 -5.02 -17.46 -6.43
N ASP A 44 -3.73 -17.22 -6.70
CA ASP A 44 -2.68 -17.52 -5.71
C ASP A 44 -2.72 -16.49 -4.57
N ILE A 45 -3.29 -16.92 -3.44
CA ILE A 45 -3.42 -16.07 -2.25
C ILE A 45 -2.06 -15.75 -1.61
N LEU A 46 -1.06 -16.61 -1.75
CA LEU A 46 0.27 -16.38 -1.17
C LEU A 46 1.02 -15.32 -1.96
N GLU A 47 1.02 -15.42 -3.29
CA GLU A 47 1.59 -14.40 -4.17
C GLU A 47 0.90 -13.05 -3.94
N TRP A 48 -0.43 -13.05 -3.93
CA TRP A 48 -1.20 -11.82 -3.76
C TRP A 48 -0.94 -11.17 -2.39
N SER A 49 -0.95 -11.96 -1.30
CA SER A 49 -0.64 -11.46 0.04
C SER A 49 0.79 -10.91 0.12
N HIS A 50 1.75 -11.57 -0.55
CA HIS A 50 3.13 -11.10 -0.63
C HIS A 50 3.21 -9.75 -1.35
N SER A 51 2.51 -9.59 -2.48
CA SER A 51 2.47 -8.32 -3.22
C SER A 51 1.93 -7.17 -2.36
N ILE A 52 0.86 -7.40 -1.59
CA ILE A 52 0.28 -6.38 -0.70
C ILE A 52 1.27 -6.02 0.41
N ALA A 53 1.89 -7.02 1.04
CA ALA A 53 2.86 -6.81 2.10
C ALA A 53 4.09 -6.02 1.60
N SER A 54 4.60 -6.34 0.40
CA SER A 54 5.72 -5.64 -0.23
C SER A 54 5.37 -4.17 -0.53
N ALA A 55 4.17 -3.89 -1.04
CA ALA A 55 3.73 -2.52 -1.29
C ALA A 55 3.65 -1.68 0.01
N ILE A 56 3.17 -2.28 1.10
CA ILE A 56 3.14 -1.62 2.42
C ILE A 56 4.57 -1.39 2.93
N PHE A 57 5.44 -2.40 2.81
CA PHE A 57 6.85 -2.30 3.20
C PHE A 57 7.56 -1.16 2.47
N ASP A 58 7.36 -1.03 1.16
CA ASP A 58 7.97 0.03 0.36
C ASP A 58 7.50 1.42 0.81
N VAL A 59 6.22 1.59 1.15
CA VAL A 59 5.71 2.85 1.71
C VAL A 59 6.40 3.20 3.03
N VAL A 60 6.57 2.22 3.92
CA VAL A 60 7.25 2.41 5.21
C VAL A 60 8.74 2.72 5.01
N GLU A 61 9.42 1.99 4.12
CA GLU A 61 10.83 2.22 3.82
C GLU A 61 11.06 3.58 3.16
N ASN A 62 10.16 4.02 2.27
CA ASN A 62 10.25 5.34 1.65
C ASN A 62 10.07 6.44 2.70
N ARG A 63 9.10 6.29 3.60
CA ARG A 63 8.94 7.19 4.75
C ARG A 63 10.21 7.25 5.61
N ARG A 64 10.81 6.08 5.92
CA ARG A 64 12.03 5.98 6.75
C ARG A 64 13.25 6.63 6.09
N LYS A 65 13.37 6.50 4.77
CA LYS A 65 14.48 7.06 3.97
C LYS A 65 14.27 8.52 3.60
N GLY A 66 13.09 9.09 3.83
CA GLY A 66 12.70 10.36 3.22
C GLY A 66 12.77 10.29 1.69
N ALA A 67 12.48 9.12 1.12
CA ALA A 67 12.51 8.87 -0.32
C ALA A 67 11.15 9.25 -0.94
N PRO A 68 11.09 9.57 -2.25
CA PRO A 68 9.87 10.00 -2.93
C PRO A 68 8.71 8.99 -2.92
#